data_AF-A0A662E1Y7-F1
#
_entry.id   AF-A0A662E1Y7-F1
#
_cell.length_a   1.000
_cell.length_b   1.000
_cell.length_c   1.000
_cell.angle_alpha   90.00
_cell.angle_beta   90.00
_cell.angle_gamma   90.00
#
_symmetry.space_group_name_H-M   'P 1'
#
loop_
_entity.id
_entity.type
_entity.pdbx_description
1 polymer ?
#
loop_
_entity_poly.entity_id
_entity_poly.type
_entity_poly.pdbx_seq_one_letter_code
_entity_poly.pdbx_strand_id
1 'polypeptide(L)' 'VFVNGEYWDAVTARPIRKQQEISVIKVENMILHIKPKEE' A
#
# COMPACT_ATOMS: atom_id res chain seq x y z
N VAL A 1 4.58 2.19 3.54
CA VAL A 1 4.69 0.79 3.05
C VAL A 1 6.03 0.57 2.38
N PHE A 2 6.51 -0.67 2.33
CA PHE A 2 7.77 -1.00 1.67
C PHE A 2 7.50 -1.57 0.28
N VAL A 3 7.97 -0.91 -0.77
CA VAL A 3 7.75 -1.29 -2.18
C VAL A 3 9.07 -1.13 -2.92
N ASN A 4 9.51 -2.17 -3.64
CA ASN A 4 10.71 -2.17 -4.48
C ASN A 4 12.00 -1.66 -3.79
N GLY A 5 12.17 -1.92 -2.49
CA GLY A 5 13.38 -1.50 -1.76
C GLY A 5 13.27 -0.15 -1.05
N GLU A 6 12.16 0.56 -1.20
CA GLU A 6 11.96 1.90 -0.65
C GLU A 6 10.72 1.99 0.24
N TYR A 7 10.76 2.93 1.20
CA TYR A 7 9.60 3.26 2.03
C TYR A 7 8.81 4.41 1.42
N TRP A 8 7.51 4.18 1.26
CA TRP A 8 6.57 5.11 0.65
C TRP A 8 5.41 5.42 1.59
N ASP A 9 4.92 6.66 1.55
CA ASP A 9 3.65 7.02 2.15
C ASP A 9 2.49 6.40 1.37
N ALA A 10 1.49 5.93 2.09
CA ALA A 10 0.34 5.26 1.48
C ALA A 10 -0.95 5.44 2.28
N VAL A 11 -2.06 5.44 1.56
CA VAL A 11 -3.42 5.47 2.12
C VAL A 11 -4.20 4.24 1.69
N THR A 12 -5.09 3.79 2.56
CA THR A 12 -5.97 2.65 2.30
C THR A 12 -7.35 2.90 2.90
N ALA A 13 -8.38 2.37 2.24
CA ALA A 13 -9.76 2.46 2.73
C ALA A 13 -10.12 1.33 3.70
N ARG A 14 -9.31 0.25 3.76
CA ARG A 14 -9.54 -0.92 4.61
C ARG A 14 -8.38 -1.10 5.58
N PRO A 15 -8.61 -1.61 6.80
CA PRO A 15 -7.51 -1.91 7.72
C PRO A 15 -6.55 -2.94 7.12
N ILE A 16 -5.26 -2.71 7.33
CA ILE A 16 -4.16 -3.58 6.89
C ILE A 16 -3.38 -4.02 8.13
N ARG A 17 -3.02 -5.30 8.21
CA ARG A 17 -2.16 -5.83 9.28
C ARG A 17 -0.68 -5.62 8.95
N LYS A 18 0.18 -5.52 9.96
CA LYS A 18 1.63 -5.47 9.74
C LYS A 18 2.07 -6.70 8.96
N GLN A 19 2.97 -6.50 8.00
CA GLN A 19 3.51 -7.55 7.09
C GLN A 19 2.49 -8.20 6.14
N GLN A 20 1.26 -7.70 6.06
CA GLN A 20 0.29 -8.17 5.08
C GLN A 20 0.69 -7.74 3.67
N GLU A 21 0.51 -8.63 2.69
CA GLU A 21 0.68 -8.29 1.27
C GLU A 21 -0.36 -7.26 0.82
N ILE A 22 0.10 -6.29 0.02
CA ILE A 22 -0.74 -5.21 -0.50
C ILE A 22 -0.61 -5.16 -2.02
N SER A 23 -1.59 -4.52 -2.66
CA SER A 23 -1.54 -4.18 -4.09
C SER A 23 -1.72 -2.68 -4.26
N VAL A 24 -0.87 -2.08 -5.09
CA VAL A 24 -0.97 -0.67 -5.45
C VAL A 24 -2.07 -0.50 -6.51
N ILE A 25 -3.00 0.41 -6.24
CA ILE A 25 -4.13 0.72 -7.13
C ILE A 25 -3.78 1.91 -8.02
N LYS A 26 -3.28 2.99 -7.41
CA LYS A 26 -2.89 4.23 -8.10
C LYS A 26 -1.84 4.99 -7.30
N VAL A 27 -1.16 5.92 -7.97
CA VAL A 27 -0.23 6.87 -7.36
C VAL A 27 -0.75 8.29 -7.59
N GLU A 28 -0.85 9.09 -6.53
CA GLU A 28 -1.36 10.46 -6.59
C GLU A 28 -0.55 11.35 -5.64
N ASN A 29 0.01 12.45 -6.13
CA ASN A 29 0.82 13.39 -5.34
C ASN A 29 1.88 12.72 -4.45
N MET A 30 2.62 11.75 -5.01
CA MET A 30 3.62 10.93 -4.29
C MET A 30 3.08 10.02 -3.17
N ILE A 31 1.77 9.86 -3.05
CA ILE A 31 1.12 8.94 -2.11
C ILE A 31 0.61 7.72 -2.86
N LEU A 32 0.89 6.53 -2.34
CA LEU A 32 0.38 5.27 -2.88
C LEU A 32 -1.03 4.98 -2.35
N HIS A 33 -1.99 4.74 -3.25
CA HIS A 33 -3.28 4.18 -2.86
C HIS A 33 -3.21 2.67 -2.93
N ILE A 34 -3.44 2.00 -1.81
CA ILE A 34 -3.24 0.55 -1.69
C ILE A 34 -4.48 -0.16 -1.16
N LYS A 35 -4.63 -1.44 -1.53
CA LYS A 35 -5.56 -2.38 -0.91
C LYS A 35 -4.81 -3.60 -0.36
N PRO A 36 -5.34 -4.26 0.69
CA PRO A 36 -4.87 -5.60 1.03
C PRO A 36 -5.06 -6.51 -0.19
N LYS A 37 -4.09 -7.39 -0.43
CA LYS A 37 -4.26 -8.49 -1.37
C LYS A 37 -5.13 -9.52 -0.65
N GLU A 38 -6.34 -9.74 -1.16
CA GLU A 38 -7.18 -10.86 -0.69
C GLU A 38 -6.48 -12.15 -1.13
N GLU A 39 -6.29 -13.09 -0.20
CA GLU A 39 -5.70 -14.41 -0.48
C GLU A 39 -6.46 -15.15 -1.59
#